data_AF-A0A1A6A9Q2-F1
#
_entry.id   AF-A0A1A6A9Q2-F1
#
_cell.length_a   1.000
_cell.length_b   1.000
_cell.length_c   1.000
_cell.angle_alpha   90.00
_cell.angle_beta   90.00
_cell.angle_gamma   90.00
#
_symmetry.space_group_name_H-M   'P 1'
#
loop_
_entity.id
_entity.type
_entity.pdbx_description
1 polymer ?
#
loop_
_entity_poly.entity_id
_entity_poly.type
_entity_poly.pdbx_seq_one_letter_code
_entity_poly.pdbx_strand_id
1 'polypeptide(L)'
;MLTIAHNALTVSTDLVNRAKDRDLKVKGPVRLPTKVLKHTTRKSPCGEGSKTWDRYEMRIHKRLIDLNSSADVVKQITSISLEPGVEVEVTIAA
;
A
#
# COMPACT_ATOMS: atom_id res chain seq x y z
N MET A 1 -5.20 -4.05 -6.20
CA MET A 1 -4.43 -2.85 -5.85
C MET A 1 -4.03 -2.92 -4.37
N LEU A 2 -2.74 -2.97 -4.03
CA LEU A 2 -2.31 -3.00 -2.62
C LEU A 2 -2.02 -1.58 -2.14
N THR A 3 -2.67 -1.16 -1.05
CA THR A 3 -2.48 0.15 -0.42
C THR A 3 -1.92 -0.02 1.00
N ILE A 4 -1.30 1.04 1.51
CA ILE A 4 -0.95 1.36 2.91
C ILE A 4 0.51 1.08 3.38
N ALA A 5 0.70 1.23 4.70
CA ALA A 5 1.71 2.03 5.38
C ALA A 5 3.04 1.29 5.53
N HIS A 6 4.05 2.02 6.02
CA HIS A 6 5.45 1.70 6.40
C HIS A 6 6.01 0.27 6.18
N ASN A 7 5.23 -0.80 6.35
CA ASN A 7 5.58 -2.21 6.18
C ASN A 7 5.19 -2.84 4.82
N ALA A 8 4.67 -2.08 3.85
CA ALA A 8 4.28 -2.63 2.54
C ALA A 8 5.41 -3.36 1.76
N LEU A 9 6.68 -3.20 2.15
CA LEU A 9 7.81 -3.91 1.55
C LEU A 9 7.82 -5.40 1.92
N THR A 10 7.66 -5.73 3.21
CA THR A 10 7.70 -7.12 3.70
C THR A 10 6.54 -7.90 3.11
N VAL A 11 5.32 -7.37 3.25
CA VAL A 11 4.09 -7.99 2.72
C VAL A 11 4.17 -8.25 1.22
N SER A 12 4.69 -7.30 0.43
CA SER A 12 4.79 -7.50 -1.03
C SER A 12 5.79 -8.60 -1.41
N THR A 13 6.83 -8.81 -0.61
CA THR A 13 7.83 -9.85 -0.85
C THR A 13 7.26 -11.21 -0.49
N ASP A 14 6.55 -11.30 0.63
CA ASP A 14 5.90 -12.52 1.09
C ASP A 14 4.80 -13.00 0.14
N LEU A 15 4.01 -12.07 -0.40
CA LEU A 15 2.98 -12.39 -1.40
C LEU A 15 3.60 -12.95 -2.70
N VAL A 16 4.74 -12.41 -3.13
CA VAL A 16 5.44 -12.89 -4.33
C VAL A 16 6.04 -14.27 -4.09
N ASN A 17 6.63 -14.52 -2.92
CA ASN A 17 7.20 -15.82 -2.57
C ASN A 17 6.11 -16.90 -2.53
N ARG A 18 4.98 -16.62 -1.87
CA ARG A 18 3.84 -17.55 -1.80
C ARG A 18 3.24 -17.86 -3.17
N ALA A 19 3.19 -16.88 -4.07
CA ALA A 19 2.70 -17.10 -5.42
C ALA A 19 3.68 -17.96 -6.25
N LYS A 20 5.00 -17.83 -6.01
CA LYS A 20 6.01 -18.71 -6.61
C LYS A 20 5.96 -20.14 -6.07
N ASP A 21 5.71 -20.32 -4.77
CA ASP A 21 5.56 -21.65 -4.15
C ASP A 21 4.38 -22.44 -4.74
N ARG A 22 3.44 -21.75 -5.40
CA ARG A 22 2.27 -22.33 -6.07
C ARG A 22 2.43 -22.41 -7.61
N ASP A 23 3.63 -22.21 -8.13
CA ASP A 23 3.95 -22.22 -9.56
C ASP A 23 3.11 -21.23 -10.41
N LEU A 24 2.68 -20.11 -9.81
CA LEU A 24 1.93 -19.08 -10.52
C LEU A 24 2.87 -18.13 -11.26
N LYS A 25 2.46 -17.71 -12.46
CA LYS A 25 3.15 -16.65 -13.19
C LYS A 25 2.82 -15.29 -12.55
N VAL A 26 3.81 -14.71 -11.90
CA VAL A 26 3.72 -13.41 -11.21
C VAL A 26 4.44 -12.35 -12.03
N LYS A 27 3.79 -11.23 -12.32
CA LYS A 27 4.52 -10.00 -12.62
C LYS A 27 4.81 -9.32 -11.29
N GLY A 28 6.10 -9.10 -11.04
CA GLY A 28 6.62 -8.63 -9.76
C GLY A 28 5.99 -7.32 -9.28
N PRO A 29 6.21 -6.95 -8.00
CA PRO A 29 5.52 -5.84 -7.37
C PRO A 29 5.94 -4.51 -8.03
N VAL A 30 5.04 -3.94 -8.83
CA VAL A 30 5.21 -2.63 -9.45
C VAL A 30 4.97 -1.56 -8.39
N ARG A 31 5.97 -0.70 -8.19
CA ARG A 31 5.89 0.44 -7.29
C ARG A 31 5.15 1.56 -7.99
N LEU A 32 3.96 1.90 -7.51
CA LEU A 32 3.26 3.08 -8.00
C LEU A 32 3.84 4.34 -7.35
N PRO A 33 3.73 5.51 -8.00
CA PRO A 33 4.17 6.77 -7.42
C PRO A 33 3.54 7.00 -6.04
N THR A 34 4.39 7.35 -5.07
CA THR A 34 3.93 7.63 -3.72
C THR A 34 3.14 8.94 -3.73
N LYS A 35 1.88 8.90 -3.31
CA LYS A 35 1.08 10.12 -3.17
C LYS A 35 1.44 10.77 -1.84
N VAL A 36 1.91 12.02 -1.89
CA VAL A 36 2.24 12.82 -0.71
C VAL A 36 1.10 13.81 -0.48
N LEU A 37 0.30 13.56 0.55
CA LEU A 37 -0.71 14.50 1.01
C LEU A 37 -0.03 15.50 1.94
N LYS A 38 -0.05 16.77 1.56
CA LYS A 38 0.56 17.86 2.34
C LYS A 38 -0.54 18.70 2.95
N HIS A 39 -0.47 18.91 4.26
CA HIS A 39 -1.35 19.83 4.96
C HIS A 39 -0.51 20.81 5.77
N THR A 40 -0.62 22.09 5.44
CA THR A 40 0.11 23.14 6.12
C THR A 40 -0.83 23.95 6.98
N THR A 41 -0.61 23.95 8.29
CA THR A 41 -1.40 24.74 9.25
C THR A 41 -0.53 25.75 9.96
N ARG A 42 -1.15 26.81 10.49
CA ARG A 42 -0.45 27.69 11.40
C ARG A 42 -0.24 26.97 12.73
N LYS A 43 0.94 27.14 13.34
CA LYS A 43 1.22 26.58 14.67
C LYS A 43 0.30 27.17 15.75
N SER A 44 0.10 28.48 15.69
CA SER A 44 -0.70 29.19 16.67
C SER A 44 -2.19 29.03 16.40
N PRO A 45 -3.01 28.77 17.45
CA PRO A 45 -4.47 28.76 17.34
C PRO A 45 -5.04 30.19 17.27
N CYS A 46 -4.38 31.17 17.89
CA CYS A 46 -4.74 32.58 17.86
C CYS A 46 -3.91 33.36 16.83
N GLY A 47 -4.47 34.49 16.38
CA GLY A 47 -3.90 35.36 15.33
C GLY A 47 -2.54 35.97 15.66
N GLU A 48 -2.14 35.95 16.93
CA GLU A 48 -0.98 36.65 17.48
C GLU A 48 0.33 35.84 17.42
N GLY A 49 1.45 36.57 17.42
CA GLY A 49 2.81 36.00 17.41
C GLY A 49 3.43 35.78 16.03
N SER A 50 4.60 35.14 16.00
CA SER A 50 5.41 34.94 14.80
C SER A 50 4.70 34.09 13.73
N LYS A 51 4.92 34.40 12.45
CA LYS A 51 4.35 33.67 11.31
C LYS A 51 5.01 32.31 11.11
N THR A 52 4.71 31.36 12.00
CA THR A 52 5.22 29.99 11.96
C THR A 52 4.17 29.02 11.42
N TRP A 53 4.61 28.11 10.56
CA TRP A 53 3.77 27.11 9.88
C TRP A 53 4.27 25.70 10.16
N ASP A 54 3.36 24.79 10.47
CA ASP A 54 3.61 23.35 10.47
C ASP A 54 3.34 22.77 9.09
N ARG A 55 4.16 21.80 8.70
CA ARG A 55 4.05 21.09 7.43
C ARG A 55 3.86 19.61 7.74
N TYR A 56 2.60 19.20 7.79
CA TYR A 56 2.26 17.80 7.94
C TYR A 56 2.28 17.13 6.58
N GLU A 57 2.94 15.97 6.50
CA GLU A 57 2.96 15.15 5.29
C GLU A 57 2.51 13.72 5.64
N MET A 58 1.56 13.20 4.85
CA MET A 58 1.18 11.80 4.86
C MET A 58 1.60 11.18 3.53
N ARG A 59 2.35 10.07 3.59
CA ARG A 59 2.88 9.38 2.41
C ARG A 59 2.14 8.07 2.23
N ILE A 60 1.43 7.95 1.10
CA ILE A 60 0.71 6.74 0.74
C ILE A 60 1.52 5.98 -0.30
N HIS A 61 2.01 4.80 0.10
CA HIS A 61 2.68 3.87 -0.79
C HIS A 61 1.65 2.90 -1.37
N LYS A 62 1.62 2.80 -2.70
CA LYS A 62 0.79 1.83 -3.42
C LYS A 62 1.67 0.88 -4.21
N ARG A 63 1.33 -0.40 -4.21
CA ARG A 63 1.99 -1.43 -5.00
C ARG A 63 0.95 -2.20 -5.80
N LEU A 64 1.33 -2.63 -7.01
CA LEU A 64 0.50 -3.49 -7.85
C LEU A 64 1.25 -4.81 -8.05
N ILE A 65 0.52 -5.92 -7.91
CA ILE A 65 1.01 -7.26 -8.22
C ILE A 65 0.01 -7.84 -9.20
N ASP A 66 0.46 -8.23 -10.38
CA ASP A 66 -0.39 -8.91 -11.35
C ASP A 66 -0.14 -10.42 -11.26
N LEU A 67 -1.23 -11.17 -11.03
CA LEU A 67 -1.25 -12.62 -10.95
C LEU A 67 -2.17 -13.15 -12.05
N ASN A 68 -1.71 -14.13 -12.82
CA ASN A 68 -2.57 -14.85 -13.76
C ASN A 68 -3.01 -16.18 -13.12
N SER A 69 -4.20 -16.21 -12.51
CA SER A 69 -4.74 -17.39 -11.84
C SER A 69 -6.27 -17.32 -11.68
N SER A 70 -6.90 -18.41 -11.24
CA SER A 70 -8.32 -18.44 -10.90
C SER A 70 -8.61 -17.64 -9.62
N ALA A 71 -9.82 -17.07 -9.54
CA ALA A 71 -10.24 -16.20 -8.44
C ALA A 71 -10.18 -16.88 -7.06
N ASP A 72 -10.37 -18.20 -7.01
CA ASP A 72 -10.35 -18.98 -5.76
C ASP A 72 -8.96 -19.04 -5.15
N VAL A 73 -7.93 -19.22 -5.99
CA VAL A 73 -6.53 -19.25 -5.55
C VAL A 73 -6.08 -17.88 -5.06
N VAL A 74 -6.53 -16.80 -5.71
CA VAL A 74 -6.22 -15.42 -5.30
C VAL A 74 -6.78 -15.13 -3.91
N LYS A 75 -8.03 -15.52 -3.64
CA LYS A 75 -8.65 -15.33 -2.31
C LYS A 75 -7.90 -16.07 -1.20
N GLN A 76 -7.46 -17.31 -1.46
CA GLN A 76 -6.68 -18.11 -0.50
C GLN A 76 -5.32 -17.48 -0.16
N ILE A 77 -4.65 -16.86 -1.14
CA ILE A 77 -3.35 -16.20 -0.90
C ILE A 77 -3.53 -14.93 -0.06
N THR A 78 -4.59 -14.17 -0.32
CA THR A 78 -4.84 -12.87 0.35
C THR A 78 -5.37 -12.98 1.78
N SER A 79 -6.08 -14.07 2.13
CA SER A 79 -6.69 -14.21 3.46
C SER A 79 -5.67 -14.47 4.59
N ILE A 80 -4.45 -14.88 4.24
CA ILE A 80 -3.42 -15.33 5.20
C ILE A 80 -2.46 -14.19 5.60
N SER A 81 -2.57 -12.98 5.03
CA SER A 81 -1.58 -11.90 5.22
C SER A 81 -2.13 -10.54 5.62
N LEU A 82 -3.20 -10.47 6.43
CA LEU A 82 -3.60 -9.20 7.04
C LEU A 82 -2.63 -8.82 8.17
N GLU A 83 -1.48 -8.21 7.80
CA GLU A 83 -0.73 -7.40 8.75
C GLU A 83 -1.52 -6.14 9.11
N PRO A 84 -1.47 -5.67 10.37
CA PRO A 84 -2.14 -4.46 10.78
C PRO A 84 -1.58 -3.24 10.04
N GLY A 85 -2.47 -2.47 9.40
CA GLY A 85 -2.09 -1.25 8.68
C GLY A 85 -1.73 -1.44 7.20
N VAL A 86 -2.09 -2.58 6.59
CA VAL A 86 -2.04 -2.82 5.14
C VAL A 86 -3.43 -3.15 4.62
N GLU A 87 -3.88 -2.49 3.56
CA GLU A 87 -5.20 -2.70 2.94
C GLU A 87 -4.98 -3.27 1.55
N VAL A 88 -5.54 -4.46 1.37
CA VAL A 88 -5.40 -5.23 0.15
C VAL A 88 -6.71 -5.18 -0.61
N GLU A 89 -6.69 -4.56 -1.78
CA GLU A 89 -7.82 -4.62 -2.72
C GLU A 89 -7.50 -5.61 -3.83
N VAL A 90 -8.45 -6.48 -4.16
CA VAL A 90 -8.32 -7.44 -5.27
C VAL A 90 -9.26 -7.03 -6.39
N THR A 91 -8.72 -6.85 -7.60
CA THR A 91 -9.50 -6.56 -8.79
C THR A 91 -9.38 -7.76 -9.72
N ILE A 92 -10.51 -8.38 -10.07
CA ILE A 92 -10.57 -9.49 -11.02
C ILE A 92 -10.95 -8.88 -12.37
N ALA A 93 -9.98 -8.81 -13.29
CA ALA A 93 -10.26 -8.54 -14.69
C ALA A 93 -10.47 -9.90 -15.39
N ALA A 94 -11.69 -10.12 -15.89
CA ALA A 94 -12.05 -11.31 -16.67
C ALA A 94 -11.51 -11.19 -18.10
#